data_AF-A0A932KLK1-F1
#
_entry.id   AF-A0A932KLK1-F1
#
_cell.length_a   1.000
_cell.length_b   1.000
_cell.length_c   1.000
_cell.angle_alpha   90.00
_cell.angle_beta   90.00
_cell.angle_gamma   90.00
#
_symmetry.space_group_name_H-M   'P 1'
#
loop_
_entity.id
_entity.type
_entity.pdbx_description
1 polymer ?
#
loop_
_entity_poly.entity_id
_entity_poly.type
_entity_poly.pdbx_seq_one_letter_code
_entity_poly.pdbx_strand_id
1 'polypeptide(L)'
;MSKSKNNGVDPQELIAKYGADTARLFTMFAAPPEQSLEWSDAGVEGAYRFLKRLWVFAHEQGDRFEKQAGVNGSMAGPEALALRRDIHQILKQANYDFRKHQFNTVVSAAMKLLNTLERTPAGTGARAYDELLREGMSILLRLLAPITPHISHALWHELGFAGDITQAAWPEVDESALVQDEVELVVQVNGKLRGHITAASGAHQADVQAAALADGNVKRYTEGKEIKKVVIVPGKLVNIVVA
;
A
#
# COMPACT_ATOMS: atom_id res chain seq x y z
N MET A 1 -32.22 8.20 -3.64
CA MET A 1 -33.32 7.24 -3.88
C MET A 1 -34.58 7.74 -3.21
N SER A 2 -35.78 7.61 -3.80
CA SER A 2 -37.05 7.99 -3.17
C SER A 2 -38.18 7.02 -3.53
N LYS A 3 -39.10 6.80 -2.58
CA LYS A 3 -40.29 5.96 -2.80
C LYS A 3 -41.15 6.48 -3.97
N SER A 4 -41.29 7.81 -4.08
CA SER A 4 -42.08 8.45 -5.15
C SER A 4 -41.53 8.24 -6.56
N LYS A 5 -40.22 7.99 -6.70
CA LYS A 5 -39.57 7.74 -7.99
C LYS A 5 -39.38 6.25 -8.29
N ASN A 6 -39.83 5.37 -7.38
CA ASN A 6 -39.66 3.91 -7.42
C ASN A 6 -38.24 3.49 -7.84
N ASN A 7 -37.22 4.19 -7.35
CA ASN A 7 -35.81 3.98 -7.68
C ASN A 7 -34.97 3.58 -6.46
N GLY A 8 -35.63 3.03 -5.43
CA GLY A 8 -34.94 2.42 -4.31
C GLY A 8 -34.35 1.07 -4.72
N VAL A 9 -33.11 0.81 -4.32
CA VAL A 9 -32.50 -0.52 -4.42
C VAL A 9 -32.68 -1.21 -3.08
N ASP A 10 -33.22 -2.42 -3.09
CA ASP A 10 -33.38 -3.22 -1.86
C ASP A 10 -32.01 -3.83 -1.47
N PRO A 11 -31.43 -3.46 -0.31
CA PRO A 11 -30.17 -4.04 0.13
C PRO A 11 -30.28 -5.55 0.41
N GLN A 12 -31.47 -6.10 0.67
CA GLN A 12 -31.65 -7.50 1.03
C GLN A 12 -31.28 -8.45 -0.11
N GLU A 13 -31.65 -8.13 -1.36
CA GLU A 13 -31.31 -8.93 -2.53
C GLU A 13 -29.78 -8.97 -2.76
N LEU A 14 -29.14 -7.82 -2.58
CA LEU A 14 -27.69 -7.70 -2.69
C LEU A 14 -26.97 -8.47 -1.58
N ILE A 15 -27.43 -8.36 -0.34
CA ILE A 15 -26.86 -9.10 0.80
C ILE A 15 -27.03 -10.60 0.60
N ALA A 16 -28.20 -11.05 0.11
CA ALA A 16 -28.44 -12.46 -0.18
C ALA A 16 -27.52 -13.00 -1.29
N LYS A 17 -27.22 -12.19 -2.32
CA LYS A 17 -26.40 -12.60 -3.47
C LYS A 17 -24.89 -12.51 -3.21
N TYR A 18 -24.43 -11.43 -2.57
CA TYR A 18 -23.01 -11.10 -2.45
C TYR A 18 -22.50 -11.01 -1.00
N GLY A 19 -23.38 -11.12 0.00
CA GLY A 19 -23.05 -11.00 1.41
C GLY A 19 -23.02 -9.55 1.92
N ALA A 20 -23.16 -9.41 3.24
CA ALA A 20 -23.18 -8.10 3.91
C ALA A 20 -21.88 -7.31 3.74
N ASP A 21 -20.73 -7.99 3.73
CA ASP A 21 -19.43 -7.34 3.59
C ASP A 21 -19.24 -6.71 2.21
N THR A 22 -19.74 -7.35 1.14
CA THR A 22 -19.71 -6.74 -0.20
C THR A 22 -20.52 -5.46 -0.23
N ALA A 23 -21.72 -5.46 0.35
CA ALA A 23 -22.60 -4.30 0.43
C ALA A 23 -21.93 -3.11 1.14
N ARG A 24 -21.33 -3.41 2.31
CA ARG A 24 -20.63 -2.43 3.15
C ARG A 24 -19.40 -1.88 2.45
N LEU A 25 -18.58 -2.76 1.88
CA LEU A 25 -17.37 -2.37 1.17
C LEU A 25 -17.68 -1.46 -0.02
N PHE A 26 -18.66 -1.84 -0.86
CA PHE A 26 -19.08 -1.02 -1.99
C PHE A 26 -19.54 0.37 -1.52
N THR A 27 -20.38 0.42 -0.49
CA THR A 27 -20.91 1.69 0.04
C THR A 27 -19.79 2.60 0.56
N MET A 28 -18.83 2.03 1.30
CA MET A 28 -17.69 2.78 1.85
C MET A 28 -16.65 3.15 0.78
N PHE A 29 -16.63 2.45 -0.36
CA PHE A 29 -15.66 2.67 -1.43
C PHE A 29 -16.14 3.63 -2.52
N ALA A 30 -17.43 3.58 -2.85
CA ALA A 30 -17.97 4.27 -4.02
C ALA A 30 -17.92 5.81 -3.90
N ALA A 31 -18.05 6.36 -2.69
CA ALA A 31 -17.94 7.80 -2.45
C ALA A 31 -17.51 8.09 -1.01
N PRO A 32 -16.88 9.26 -0.75
CA PRO A 32 -16.72 9.78 0.60
C PRO A 32 -18.08 9.97 1.31
N PRO A 33 -18.15 9.87 2.65
CA PRO A 33 -19.41 9.96 3.40
C PRO A 33 -20.23 11.25 3.16
N GLU A 34 -19.54 12.35 2.88
CA GLU A 34 -20.15 13.68 2.67
C GLU A 34 -20.63 13.89 1.22
N GLN A 35 -20.37 12.95 0.32
CA GLN A 35 -20.70 13.06 -1.10
C GLN A 35 -21.85 12.11 -1.48
N SER A 36 -22.58 12.50 -2.51
CA SER A 36 -23.60 11.64 -3.10
C SER A 36 -22.96 10.39 -3.70
N LEU A 37 -23.47 9.23 -3.31
CA LEU A 37 -23.11 7.95 -3.92
C LEU A 37 -24.03 7.69 -5.11
N GLU A 38 -23.42 7.44 -6.27
CA GLU A 38 -24.12 6.89 -7.43
C GLU A 38 -24.09 5.36 -7.38
N TRP A 39 -25.28 4.75 -7.42
CA TRP A 39 -25.40 3.30 -7.36
C TRP A 39 -24.89 2.66 -8.66
N SER A 40 -24.11 1.59 -8.54
CA SER A 40 -23.56 0.85 -9.67
C SER A 40 -23.39 -0.64 -9.34
N ASP A 41 -24.16 -1.51 -10.01
CA ASP A 41 -24.06 -2.96 -9.83
C ASP A 41 -22.67 -3.48 -10.22
N ALA A 42 -22.04 -2.88 -11.23
CA ALA A 42 -20.66 -3.18 -11.60
C ALA A 42 -19.66 -2.82 -10.47
N GLY A 43 -19.95 -1.75 -9.71
CA GLY A 43 -19.20 -1.38 -8.52
C GLY A 43 -19.33 -2.42 -7.40
N VAL A 44 -20.55 -2.94 -7.19
CA VAL A 44 -20.83 -4.03 -6.24
C VAL A 44 -20.06 -5.29 -6.63
N GLU A 45 -20.08 -5.67 -7.91
CA GLU A 45 -19.30 -6.83 -8.40
C GLU A 45 -17.79 -6.62 -8.26
N GLY A 46 -17.31 -5.38 -8.40
CA GLY A 46 -15.92 -5.02 -8.10
C GLY A 46 -15.55 -5.29 -6.65
N ALA A 47 -16.38 -4.85 -5.70
CA ALA A 47 -16.21 -5.11 -4.27
C ALA A 47 -16.21 -6.62 -3.97
N TYR A 48 -17.15 -7.37 -4.55
CA TYR A 48 -17.22 -8.82 -4.38
C TYR A 48 -15.97 -9.54 -4.88
N ARG A 49 -15.48 -9.17 -6.08
CA ARG A 49 -14.26 -9.75 -6.66
C ARG A 49 -13.04 -9.48 -5.80
N PHE A 50 -12.91 -8.29 -5.23
CA PHE A 50 -11.82 -7.98 -4.29
C PHE A 50 -11.87 -8.88 -3.05
N LEU A 51 -13.04 -9.02 -2.40
CA LEU A 51 -13.18 -9.88 -1.22
C LEU A 51 -12.93 -11.36 -1.55
N LYS A 52 -13.39 -11.83 -2.70
CA LYS A 52 -13.08 -13.18 -3.18
C LYS A 52 -11.57 -13.37 -3.39
N ARG A 53 -10.88 -12.38 -3.95
CA ARG A 53 -9.42 -12.43 -4.16
C ARG A 53 -8.67 -12.47 -2.83
N LEU A 54 -9.07 -11.65 -1.87
CA LEU A 54 -8.53 -11.68 -0.50
C LEU A 54 -8.69 -13.07 0.13
N TRP A 55 -9.88 -13.65 0.03
CA TRP A 55 -10.19 -14.97 0.56
C TRP A 55 -9.32 -16.07 -0.05
N VAL A 56 -9.25 -16.13 -1.39
CA VAL A 56 -8.42 -17.10 -2.12
C VAL A 56 -6.95 -16.94 -1.74
N PHE A 57 -6.44 -15.70 -1.72
CA PHE A 57 -5.07 -15.44 -1.34
C PHE A 57 -4.78 -15.91 0.10
N ALA A 58 -5.64 -15.60 1.07
CA ALA A 58 -5.45 -16.04 2.45
C ALA A 58 -5.38 -17.57 2.58
N HIS A 59 -6.27 -18.31 1.91
CA HIS A 59 -6.23 -19.77 1.87
C HIS A 59 -4.96 -20.32 1.22
N GLU A 60 -4.55 -19.77 0.07
CA GLU A 60 -3.34 -20.21 -0.64
C GLU A 60 -2.07 -20.02 0.20
N GLN A 61 -2.09 -19.05 1.12
CA GLN A 61 -0.96 -18.79 2.01
C GLN A 61 -1.05 -19.54 3.36
N GLY A 62 -2.16 -20.23 3.67
CA GLY A 62 -2.43 -20.83 4.99
C GLY A 62 -1.27 -21.67 5.56
N ASP A 63 -0.68 -22.54 4.75
CA ASP A 63 0.46 -23.40 5.15
C ASP A 63 1.68 -22.60 5.66
N ARG A 64 1.87 -21.37 5.18
CA ARG A 64 2.97 -20.48 5.61
C ARG A 64 2.71 -19.87 6.98
N PHE A 65 1.44 -19.80 7.39
CA PHE A 65 1.05 -19.30 8.71
C PHE A 65 1.16 -20.39 9.80
N GLU A 66 1.02 -21.67 9.45
CA GLU A 66 1.13 -22.81 10.38
C GLU A 66 2.57 -23.18 10.74
N LYS A 67 3.53 -23.00 9.82
CA LYS A 67 4.94 -23.41 10.00
C LYS A 67 5.73 -22.42 10.87
N GLN A 68 5.42 -22.38 12.16
CA GLN A 68 6.23 -21.66 13.17
C GLN A 68 6.78 -22.63 14.22
N ALA A 69 7.85 -23.34 13.88
CA ALA A 69 8.80 -23.86 14.88
C ALA A 69 10.14 -24.21 14.22
N GLY A 70 11.17 -23.41 14.51
CA GLY A 70 12.56 -23.89 14.57
C GLY A 70 13.36 -24.00 13.27
N VAL A 71 13.77 -22.88 12.67
CA VAL A 71 15.04 -22.75 11.92
C VAL A 71 15.57 -21.32 12.07
N ASN A 72 16.89 -21.17 12.20
CA ASN A 72 17.62 -19.89 12.35
C ASN A 72 17.28 -18.90 11.23
N GLY A 73 16.81 -17.70 11.60
CA GLY A 73 16.40 -16.65 10.67
C GLY A 73 17.60 -16.02 9.96
N SER A 74 17.56 -15.97 8.63
CA SER A 74 18.41 -15.05 7.89
C SER A 74 17.81 -13.66 7.96
N MET A 75 18.68 -12.64 8.03
CA MET A 75 18.31 -11.23 7.91
C MET A 75 17.47 -11.00 6.63
N ALA A 76 16.46 -10.13 6.73
CA ALA A 76 15.66 -9.73 5.58
C ALA A 76 16.55 -9.11 4.49
N GLY A 77 16.53 -9.69 3.28
CA GLY A 77 17.24 -9.12 2.14
C GLY A 77 16.65 -7.77 1.69
N PRO A 78 17.34 -7.01 0.82
CA PRO A 78 16.88 -5.69 0.37
C PRO A 78 15.45 -5.67 -0.19
N GLU A 79 15.05 -6.73 -0.90
CA GLU A 79 13.70 -6.88 -1.45
C GLU A 79 12.63 -7.05 -0.36
N ALA A 80 12.89 -7.86 0.67
CA ALA A 80 11.98 -8.02 1.80
C ALA A 80 11.84 -6.72 2.60
N LEU A 81 12.94 -5.97 2.79
CA LEU A 81 12.91 -4.65 3.43
C LEU A 81 12.09 -3.64 2.59
N ALA A 82 12.25 -3.66 1.26
CA ALA A 82 11.47 -2.82 0.36
C ALA A 82 9.96 -3.14 0.42
N LEU A 83 9.58 -4.42 0.43
CA LEU A 83 8.18 -4.83 0.60
C LEU A 83 7.61 -4.41 1.96
N ARG A 84 8.37 -4.59 3.04
CA ARG A 84 7.95 -4.18 4.39
C ARG A 84 7.72 -2.68 4.46
N ARG A 85 8.60 -1.91 3.81
CA ARG A 85 8.45 -0.46 3.68
C ARG A 85 7.20 -0.08 2.91
N ASP A 86 6.91 -0.71 1.77
CA ASP A 86 5.70 -0.47 0.99
C ASP A 86 4.44 -0.72 1.83
N ILE A 87 4.41 -1.80 2.62
CA ILE A 87 3.33 -2.12 3.57
C ILE A 87 3.11 -0.98 4.56
N HIS A 88 4.17 -0.51 5.23
CA HIS A 88 4.08 0.54 6.24
C HIS A 88 3.79 1.92 5.66
N GLN A 89 4.21 2.22 4.43
CA GLN A 89 3.83 3.44 3.72
C GLN A 89 2.33 3.46 3.40
N ILE A 90 1.79 2.33 2.93
CA ILE A 90 0.36 2.17 2.68
C ILE A 90 -0.43 2.30 3.99
N LEU A 91 0.04 1.67 5.08
CA LEU A 91 -0.58 1.78 6.40
C LEU A 91 -0.57 3.23 6.92
N LYS A 92 0.54 3.97 6.73
CA LYS A 92 0.63 5.38 7.14
C LYS A 92 -0.44 6.23 6.47
N GLN A 93 -0.65 6.02 5.17
CA GLN A 93 -1.69 6.70 4.41
C GLN A 93 -3.09 6.26 4.89
N ALA A 94 -3.33 4.96 5.06
CA ALA A 94 -4.61 4.43 5.54
C ALA A 94 -4.98 5.00 6.92
N ASN A 95 -4.02 5.10 7.85
CA ASN A 95 -4.23 5.67 9.19
C ASN A 95 -4.51 7.17 9.15
N TYR A 96 -3.93 7.90 8.20
CA TYR A 96 -4.26 9.31 7.99
C TYR A 96 -5.68 9.47 7.44
N ASP A 97 -6.04 8.69 6.43
CA ASP A 97 -7.33 8.76 5.76
C ASP A 97 -8.48 8.29 6.66
N PHE A 98 -8.25 7.26 7.47
CA PHE A 98 -9.21 6.78 8.46
C PHE A 98 -9.57 7.87 9.48
N ARG A 99 -8.58 8.60 10.00
CA ARG A 99 -8.81 9.75 10.90
C ARG A 99 -9.60 10.90 10.25
N LYS A 100 -9.54 11.00 8.92
CA LYS A 100 -10.31 11.97 8.12
C LYS A 100 -11.63 11.42 7.59
N HIS A 101 -12.04 10.22 8.01
CA HIS A 101 -13.24 9.54 7.54
C HIS A 101 -13.27 9.34 6.01
N GLN A 102 -12.11 9.26 5.35
CA GLN A 102 -11.97 9.02 3.91
C GLN A 102 -11.97 7.51 3.61
N PHE A 103 -13.06 6.82 3.95
CA PHE A 103 -13.09 5.34 3.91
C PHE A 103 -12.84 4.75 2.52
N ASN A 104 -13.20 5.45 1.46
CA ASN A 104 -12.90 5.05 0.08
C ASN A 104 -11.38 4.94 -0.18
N THR A 105 -10.60 5.85 0.38
CA THR A 105 -9.14 5.81 0.29
C THR A 105 -8.53 4.76 1.22
N VAL A 106 -9.16 4.47 2.37
CA VAL A 106 -8.78 3.33 3.24
C VAL A 106 -8.99 1.99 2.52
N VAL A 107 -10.13 1.81 1.84
CA VAL A 107 -10.38 0.61 1.00
C VAL A 107 -9.35 0.53 -0.13
N SER A 108 -9.05 1.65 -0.78
CA SER A 108 -7.99 1.69 -1.82
C SER A 108 -6.62 1.28 -1.26
N ALA A 109 -6.31 1.68 -0.03
CA ALA A 109 -5.08 1.28 0.65
C ALA A 109 -5.08 -0.23 0.96
N ALA A 110 -6.20 -0.79 1.41
CA ALA A 110 -6.35 -2.24 1.61
C ALA A 110 -6.15 -3.04 0.29
N MET A 111 -6.70 -2.54 -0.83
CA MET A 111 -6.46 -3.14 -2.16
C MET A 111 -4.99 -3.09 -2.57
N LYS A 112 -4.32 -1.96 -2.35
CA LYS A 112 -2.87 -1.82 -2.62
C LYS A 112 -2.06 -2.76 -1.73
N LEU A 113 -2.42 -2.87 -0.45
CA LEU A 113 -1.75 -3.74 0.50
C LEU A 113 -1.87 -5.21 0.07
N LEU A 114 -3.05 -5.66 -0.37
CA LEU A 114 -3.21 -6.99 -0.93
C LEU A 114 -2.33 -7.21 -2.17
N ASN A 115 -2.30 -6.25 -3.12
CA ASN A 115 -1.40 -6.34 -4.28
C ASN A 115 0.09 -6.43 -3.87
N THR A 116 0.50 -5.71 -2.82
CA THR A 116 1.86 -5.76 -2.29
C THR A 116 2.15 -7.13 -1.67
N LEU A 117 1.21 -7.70 -0.91
CA LEU A 117 1.35 -9.03 -0.32
C LEU A 117 1.45 -10.13 -1.39
N GLU A 118 0.67 -10.03 -2.46
CA GLU A 118 0.71 -10.96 -3.61
C GLU A 118 2.08 -11.02 -4.31
N ARG A 119 2.93 -10.00 -4.13
CA ARG A 119 4.32 -9.99 -4.66
C ARG A 119 5.31 -10.76 -3.78
N THR A 120 4.90 -11.22 -2.60
CA THR A 120 5.79 -11.91 -1.65
C THR A 120 6.18 -13.27 -2.22
N PRO A 121 7.48 -13.55 -2.44
CA PRO A 121 7.91 -14.84 -2.98
C PRO A 121 7.45 -16.02 -2.11
N ALA A 122 6.96 -17.08 -2.76
CA ALA A 122 6.61 -18.34 -2.13
C ALA A 122 7.71 -19.40 -2.37
N GLY A 123 7.81 -20.40 -1.48
CA GLY A 123 8.70 -21.54 -1.68
C GLY A 123 10.20 -21.25 -1.62
N THR A 124 10.61 -20.04 -1.22
CA THR A 124 12.02 -19.65 -1.08
C THR A 124 12.68 -20.20 0.19
N GLY A 125 11.89 -20.74 1.12
CA GLY A 125 12.35 -21.14 2.46
C GLY A 125 12.80 -19.96 3.33
N ALA A 126 12.62 -18.72 2.86
CA ALA A 126 13.06 -17.53 3.56
C ALA A 126 11.98 -17.03 4.53
N ARG A 127 12.20 -17.33 5.81
CA ARG A 127 11.35 -16.95 6.94
C ARG A 127 10.97 -15.45 6.97
N ALA A 128 11.86 -14.57 6.50
CA ALA A 128 11.59 -13.14 6.42
C ALA A 128 10.35 -12.80 5.58
N TYR A 129 10.10 -13.55 4.50
CA TYR A 129 8.91 -13.34 3.67
C TYR A 129 7.63 -13.88 4.33
N ASP A 130 7.73 -14.97 5.10
CA ASP A 130 6.59 -15.51 5.84
C ASP A 130 6.20 -14.59 7.01
N GLU A 131 7.18 -14.02 7.71
CA GLU A 131 6.96 -13.02 8.77
C GLU A 131 6.35 -11.74 8.20
N LEU A 132 6.85 -11.26 7.06
CA LEU A 132 6.31 -10.10 6.34
C LEU A 132 4.87 -10.33 5.89
N LEU A 133 4.58 -11.52 5.36
CA LEU A 133 3.23 -11.89 4.95
C LEU A 133 2.27 -11.91 6.14
N ARG A 134 2.71 -12.46 7.28
CA ARG A 134 1.93 -12.47 8.52
C ARG A 134 1.70 -11.06 9.06
N GLU A 135 2.73 -10.21 9.08
CA GLU A 135 2.64 -8.80 9.47
C GLU A 135 1.65 -8.05 8.58
N GLY A 136 1.84 -8.09 7.25
CA GLY A 136 1.01 -7.37 6.30
C GLY A 136 -0.42 -7.88 6.24
N MET A 137 -0.66 -9.19 6.39
CA MET A 137 -2.02 -9.74 6.47
C MET A 137 -2.73 -9.32 7.76
N SER A 138 -2.02 -9.31 8.90
CA SER A 138 -2.58 -8.77 10.15
C SER A 138 -3.00 -7.30 10.00
N ILE A 139 -2.17 -6.48 9.34
CA ILE A 139 -2.49 -5.08 9.06
C ILE A 139 -3.71 -4.97 8.14
N LEU A 140 -3.72 -5.72 7.04
CA LEU A 140 -4.80 -5.72 6.05
C LEU A 140 -6.15 -6.07 6.68
N LEU A 141 -6.21 -7.17 7.43
CA LEU A 141 -7.45 -7.61 8.06
C LEU A 141 -7.96 -6.59 9.09
N ARG A 142 -7.08 -5.98 9.89
CA ARG A 142 -7.48 -4.96 10.87
C ARG A 142 -7.93 -3.65 10.23
N LEU A 143 -7.33 -3.25 9.10
CA LEU A 143 -7.82 -2.11 8.30
C LEU A 143 -9.21 -2.38 7.72
N LEU A 144 -9.48 -3.63 7.31
CA LEU A 144 -10.75 -4.03 6.72
C LEU A 144 -11.84 -4.30 7.77
N ALA A 145 -11.50 -4.71 8.99
CA ALA A 145 -12.46 -5.15 10.01
C ALA A 145 -13.62 -4.16 10.29
N PRO A 146 -13.42 -2.82 10.35
CA PRO A 146 -14.53 -1.88 10.51
C PRO A 146 -15.49 -1.85 9.31
N ILE A 147 -15.02 -2.24 8.12
CA ILE A 147 -15.74 -2.15 6.85
C ILE A 147 -16.36 -3.50 6.49
N THR A 148 -15.59 -4.59 6.56
CA THR A 148 -15.98 -5.96 6.21
C THR A 148 -15.69 -6.93 7.38
N PRO A 149 -16.45 -6.82 8.48
CA PRO A 149 -16.13 -7.51 9.73
C PRO A 149 -16.20 -9.05 9.62
N HIS A 150 -17.09 -9.61 8.80
CA HIS A 150 -17.34 -11.06 8.80
C HIS A 150 -16.18 -11.82 8.15
N ILE A 151 -15.77 -11.39 6.95
CA ILE A 151 -14.64 -11.98 6.24
C ILE A 151 -13.33 -11.73 7.00
N SER A 152 -13.15 -10.54 7.58
CA SER A 152 -11.96 -10.23 8.37
C SER A 152 -11.86 -11.08 9.63
N HIS A 153 -12.98 -11.34 10.31
CA HIS A 153 -13.04 -12.23 11.48
C HIS A 153 -12.75 -13.68 11.11
N ALA A 154 -13.39 -14.20 10.06
CA ALA A 154 -13.17 -15.58 9.60
C ALA A 154 -11.70 -15.82 9.22
N LEU A 155 -11.11 -14.94 8.41
CA LEU A 155 -9.71 -15.05 7.99
C LEU A 155 -8.74 -14.83 9.15
N TRP A 156 -9.08 -14.00 10.14
CA TRP A 156 -8.23 -13.80 11.32
C TRP A 156 -8.04 -15.10 12.11
N HIS A 157 -9.14 -15.82 12.34
CA HIS A 157 -9.11 -17.12 13.02
C HIS A 157 -8.42 -18.18 12.18
N GLU A 158 -8.75 -18.25 10.89
CA GLU A 158 -8.20 -19.26 10.00
C GLU A 158 -6.68 -19.15 9.85
N LEU A 159 -6.14 -17.93 9.78
CA LEU A 159 -4.70 -17.70 9.70
C LEU A 159 -3.97 -17.83 11.07
N GLY A 160 -4.71 -18.23 12.11
CA GLY A 160 -4.16 -18.47 13.45
C GLY A 160 -3.61 -17.20 14.10
N PHE A 161 -4.26 -16.04 13.90
CA PHE A 161 -3.95 -14.87 14.70
C PHE A 161 -4.57 -14.99 16.10
N ALA A 162 -3.89 -14.44 17.10
CA ALA A 162 -4.35 -14.56 18.48
C ALA A 162 -5.57 -13.67 18.77
N GLY A 163 -6.48 -14.19 19.59
CA GLY A 163 -7.65 -13.45 20.07
C GLY A 163 -8.69 -13.15 18.98
N ASP A 164 -9.62 -12.26 19.29
CA ASP A 164 -10.67 -11.83 18.37
C ASP A 164 -10.29 -10.51 17.69
N ILE A 165 -10.45 -10.42 16.37
CA ILE A 165 -10.11 -9.22 15.61
C ILE A 165 -10.89 -7.97 16.08
N THR A 166 -12.09 -8.15 16.65
CA THR A 166 -12.88 -7.04 17.20
C THR A 166 -12.25 -6.39 18.43
N GLN A 167 -11.35 -7.11 19.11
CA GLN A 167 -10.57 -6.63 20.26
C GLN A 167 -9.10 -6.36 19.92
N ALA A 168 -8.70 -6.63 18.66
CA ALA A 168 -7.34 -6.37 18.22
C ALA A 168 -7.06 -4.87 18.16
N ALA A 169 -5.89 -4.45 18.63
CA ALA A 169 -5.47 -3.05 18.54
C ALA A 169 -5.37 -2.60 17.08
N TRP A 170 -5.73 -1.35 16.82
CA TRP A 170 -5.57 -0.72 15.52
C TRP A 170 -4.09 -0.81 15.05
N PRO A 171 -3.82 -1.11 13.77
CA PRO A 171 -2.45 -1.23 13.28
C PRO A 171 -1.72 0.11 13.29
N GLU A 172 -0.54 0.12 13.91
CA GLU A 172 0.36 1.28 13.96
C GLU A 172 1.53 1.11 12.99
N VAL A 173 2.02 2.25 12.50
CA VAL A 173 3.16 2.29 11.59
C VAL A 173 4.43 2.08 12.39
N ASP A 174 5.25 1.13 11.94
CA ASP A 174 6.63 1.00 12.40
C ASP A 174 7.48 2.01 11.63
N GLU A 175 7.81 3.15 12.26
CA GLU A 175 8.62 4.20 11.61
C GLU A 175 10.02 3.69 11.23
N SER A 176 10.53 2.62 11.84
CA SER A 176 11.80 2.01 11.43
C SER A 176 11.70 1.29 10.08
N ALA A 177 10.52 0.77 9.72
CA ALA A 177 10.27 0.16 8.41
C ALA A 177 10.22 1.19 7.29
N LEU A 178 10.08 2.48 7.60
CA LEU A 178 10.04 3.57 6.62
C LEU A 178 11.42 4.13 6.30
N VAL A 179 12.43 3.83 7.12
CA VAL A 179 13.80 4.29 6.90
C VAL A 179 14.35 3.69 5.62
N GLN A 180 14.97 4.55 4.82
CA GLN A 180 15.73 4.13 3.63
C GLN A 180 17.17 4.58 3.86
N ASP A 181 18.14 3.70 3.57
CA ASP A 181 19.54 4.11 3.57
C ASP A 181 19.89 4.88 2.29
N GLU A 182 19.16 4.62 1.20
CA GLU A 182 19.34 5.24 -0.10
C GLU A 182 17.99 5.67 -0.71
N VAL A 183 17.99 6.82 -1.38
CA VAL A 183 16.85 7.41 -2.09
C VAL A 183 17.20 7.57 -3.57
N GLU A 184 16.27 7.19 -4.44
CA GLU A 184 16.38 7.50 -5.87
C GLU A 184 15.87 8.94 -6.10
N LEU A 185 16.71 9.76 -6.73
CA LEU A 185 16.40 11.14 -7.07
C LEU A 185 16.28 11.27 -8.58
N VAL A 186 15.17 11.84 -9.01
CA VAL A 186 14.97 12.20 -10.41
C VAL A 186 15.85 13.38 -10.76
N VAL A 187 16.65 13.29 -11.81
CA VAL A 187 17.46 14.41 -12.31
C VAL A 187 16.80 15.05 -13.51
N GLN A 188 16.59 16.36 -13.44
CA GLN A 188 16.01 17.20 -14.46
C GLN A 188 17.00 18.25 -14.96
N VAL A 189 16.89 18.63 -16.23
CA VAL A 189 17.57 19.80 -16.80
C VAL A 189 16.53 20.71 -17.43
N ASN A 190 16.46 21.96 -16.96
CA ASN A 190 15.40 22.92 -17.33
C ASN A 190 13.99 22.31 -17.23
N GLY A 191 13.73 21.56 -16.15
CA GLY A 191 12.43 20.94 -15.86
C GLY A 191 12.09 19.67 -16.65
N LYS A 192 12.97 19.20 -17.55
CA LYS A 192 12.77 17.94 -18.30
C LYS A 192 13.55 16.80 -17.66
N LEU A 193 12.95 15.62 -17.53
CA LEU A 193 13.61 14.41 -17.03
C LEU A 193 14.83 14.03 -17.89
N ARG A 194 15.98 13.81 -17.24
CA ARG A 194 17.26 13.46 -17.88
C ARG A 194 17.98 12.29 -17.24
N GLY A 195 17.65 11.90 -16.02
CA GLY A 195 18.26 10.71 -15.43
C GLY A 195 17.72 10.43 -14.04
N HIS A 196 18.33 9.44 -13.42
CA HIS A 196 18.08 9.04 -12.05
C HIS A 196 19.44 8.85 -11.37
N ILE A 197 19.55 9.28 -10.13
CA ILE A 197 20.71 9.02 -9.28
C ILE A 197 20.24 8.40 -7.98
N THR A 198 21.04 7.51 -7.41
CA THR A 198 20.84 7.00 -6.05
C THR A 198 21.76 7.76 -5.10
N ALA A 199 21.21 8.24 -3.99
CA ALA A 199 21.98 8.95 -2.97
C ALA A 199 21.59 8.46 -1.57
N ALA A 200 22.52 8.50 -0.62
CA ALA A 200 22.21 8.16 0.77
C ALA A 200 21.08 9.06 1.32
N SER A 201 20.20 8.50 2.13
CA SER A 201 19.15 9.25 2.81
C SER A 201 19.79 10.22 3.81
N GLY A 202 19.67 11.51 3.52
CA GLY A 202 20.38 12.55 4.27
C GLY A 202 21.76 12.94 3.71
N ALA A 203 22.12 12.48 2.51
CA ALA A 203 23.32 12.94 1.81
C ALA A 203 23.38 14.47 1.74
N HIS A 204 24.58 15.04 1.90
CA HIS A 204 24.77 16.48 1.79
C HIS A 204 24.39 16.95 0.38
N GLN A 205 23.81 18.16 0.29
CA GLN A 205 23.39 18.74 -0.98
C GLN A 205 24.52 18.80 -2.02
N ALA A 206 25.76 19.02 -1.56
CA ALA A 206 26.95 19.04 -2.41
C ALA A 206 27.21 17.67 -3.08
N ASP A 207 27.06 16.58 -2.33
CA ASP A 207 27.28 15.22 -2.83
C ASP A 207 26.20 14.83 -3.83
N VAL A 208 24.95 15.17 -3.53
CA VAL A 208 23.80 14.95 -4.43
C VAL A 208 23.97 15.74 -5.74
N GLN A 209 24.43 17.00 -5.65
CA GLN A 209 24.71 17.82 -6.83
C GLN A 209 25.86 17.24 -7.66
N ALA A 210 26.94 16.81 -7.02
CA ALA A 210 28.08 16.19 -7.70
C ALA A 210 27.67 14.92 -8.43
N ALA A 211 26.88 14.05 -7.79
CA ALA A 211 26.33 12.84 -8.40
C ALA A 211 25.41 13.16 -9.59
N ALA A 212 24.52 14.15 -9.47
CA ALA A 212 23.63 14.58 -10.56
C ALA A 212 24.41 15.09 -11.79
N LEU A 213 25.47 15.87 -11.57
CA LEU A 213 26.33 16.38 -12.64
C LEU A 213 27.30 15.33 -13.19
N ALA A 214 27.55 14.25 -12.44
CA ALA A 214 28.35 13.12 -12.90
C ALA A 214 27.59 12.20 -13.86
N ASP A 215 26.24 12.19 -13.81
CA ASP A 215 25.40 11.35 -14.66
C ASP A 215 25.66 11.59 -16.15
N GLY A 216 25.87 10.48 -16.88
CA GLY A 216 26.30 10.53 -18.27
C GLY A 216 25.27 11.16 -19.21
N ASN A 217 23.97 11.01 -18.94
CA ASN A 217 22.95 11.62 -19.76
C ASN A 217 22.78 13.10 -19.41
N VAL A 218 22.77 13.45 -18.12
CA VAL A 218 22.71 14.85 -17.65
C VAL A 218 23.86 15.67 -18.23
N LYS A 219 25.09 15.13 -18.23
CA LYS A 219 26.27 15.79 -18.83
C LYS A 219 26.01 16.25 -20.26
N ARG A 220 25.38 15.42 -21.10
CA ARG A 220 25.06 15.77 -22.51
C ARG A 220 24.17 17.00 -22.63
N TYR A 221 23.38 17.31 -21.61
CA TYR A 221 22.47 18.46 -21.62
C TYR A 221 23.04 19.69 -20.90
N THR A 222 24.10 19.53 -20.10
CA THR A 222 24.77 20.59 -19.33
C THR A 222 26.14 20.97 -19.88
N GLU A 223 26.77 20.13 -20.71
CA GLU A 223 28.09 20.38 -21.30
C GLU A 223 28.09 21.64 -22.17
N GLY A 224 29.13 22.48 -21.98
CA GLY A 224 29.27 23.76 -22.68
C GLY A 224 28.28 24.85 -22.24
N LYS A 225 27.41 24.58 -21.26
CA LYS A 225 26.42 25.55 -20.75
C LYS A 225 26.77 26.05 -19.37
N GLU A 226 26.38 27.29 -19.09
CA GLU A 226 26.51 27.87 -17.76
C GLU A 226 25.40 27.36 -16.86
N ILE A 227 25.75 26.72 -15.74
CA ILE A 227 24.79 26.30 -14.72
C ILE A 227 24.39 27.52 -13.91
N LYS A 228 23.15 27.98 -14.08
CA LYS A 228 22.60 29.15 -13.38
C LYS A 228 22.13 28.81 -11.97
N LYS A 229 21.57 27.62 -11.77
CA LYS A 229 21.00 27.19 -10.49
C LYS A 229 20.88 25.68 -10.44
N VAL A 230 21.08 25.10 -9.26
CA VAL A 230 20.70 23.72 -8.95
C VAL A 230 19.66 23.77 -7.84
N VAL A 231 18.51 23.14 -8.08
CA VAL A 231 17.40 23.04 -7.11
C VAL A 231 17.30 21.60 -6.66
N ILE A 232 17.54 21.36 -5.37
CA ILE A 232 17.43 20.04 -4.76
C ILE A 232 16.17 20.01 -3.90
N VAL A 233 15.28 19.06 -4.18
CA VAL A 233 14.16 18.71 -3.31
C VAL A 233 14.54 17.40 -2.62
N PRO A 234 14.88 17.43 -1.31
CA PRO A 234 15.34 16.24 -0.60
C PRO A 234 14.41 15.04 -0.79
N GLY A 235 14.99 13.88 -1.13
CA GLY A 235 14.26 12.63 -1.33
C GLY A 235 13.32 12.60 -2.55
N LYS A 236 13.36 13.60 -3.45
CA LYS A 236 12.50 13.65 -4.64
C LYS A 236 13.25 13.87 -5.95
N LEU A 237 13.93 15.01 -6.09
CA LEU A 237 14.53 15.39 -7.37
C LEU A 237 15.66 16.40 -7.24
N VAL A 238 16.46 16.47 -8.30
CA VAL A 238 17.45 17.51 -8.57
C VAL A 238 17.12 18.14 -9.91
N ASN A 239 16.89 19.46 -9.96
CA ASN A 239 16.68 20.18 -11.20
C ASN A 239 17.83 21.17 -11.46
N ILE A 240 18.52 20.97 -12.57
CA ILE A 240 19.67 21.77 -12.99
C ILE A 240 19.16 22.77 -14.04
N VAL A 241 19.31 24.06 -13.74
CA VAL A 241 18.95 25.16 -14.62
C VAL A 241 20.20 25.60 -15.36
N VAL A 242 20.17 25.49 -16.70
CA VAL A 242 21.28 25.87 -17.59
C VAL A 242 20.85 26.95 -18.57
N ALA A 243 21.80 27.84 -18.92
CA ALA A 243 21.64 28.87 -19.96
C ALA A 243 21.84 28.31 -21.37
#